data_AF-A0A074SXD2-F1
#
_entry.id   AF-A0A074SXD2-F1
#
_cell.length_a   1.000
_cell.length_b   1.000
_cell.length_c   1.000
_cell.angle_alpha   90.00
_cell.angle_beta   90.00
_cell.angle_gamma   90.00
#
_symmetry.space_group_name_H-M   'P 1'
#
loop_
_entity.id
_entity.type
_entity.pdbx_description
1 polymer ?
#
loop_
_entity_poly.entity_id
_entity_poly.type
_entity_poly.pdbx_seq_one_letter_code
_entity_poly.pdbx_strand_id
1 'polypeptide(L)'
;MHGNEASGVSHTSEHICTVLDKVLKAVGPEKFSCIVSDNAGNTRAAREMIEDEYPWIISLQDSCHHQSNTAKDIGQLQYFQWCILKMRSIITHFHSSTYAVRHLAALRVLHNVPEGIVAIGNTRFASYYYAAQSVLNCLPLILQLISSGVLDLNSVCTSNYPIH
;
A
#
# COMPACT_ATOMS: atom_id res chain seq x y z
N MET A 1 10.22 23.12 1.29
CA MET A 1 8.88 22.87 0.73
C MET A 1 7.90 22.80 1.89
N HIS A 2 7.18 23.89 2.16
CA HIS A 2 6.20 23.95 3.26
C HIS A 2 4.90 23.28 2.78
N GLY A 3 4.49 22.20 3.45
CA GLY A 3 3.16 21.63 3.30
C GLY A 3 2.15 22.59 3.91
N ASN A 4 1.22 23.09 3.09
CA ASN A 4 0.17 23.97 3.55
C ASN A 4 -0.98 23.13 4.12
N GLU A 5 -1.20 23.24 5.43
CA GLU A 5 -2.39 22.74 6.10
C GLU A 5 -3.62 23.53 5.63
N ALA A 6 -4.42 22.93 4.76
CA ALA A 6 -5.69 23.50 4.29
C ALA A 6 -6.78 22.42 4.16
N SER A 7 -6.87 21.47 5.10
CA SER A 7 -7.70 20.26 4.95
C SER A 7 -9.22 20.46 5.01
N GLY A 8 -9.73 21.70 4.97
CA GLY A 8 -11.18 21.99 4.95
C GLY A 8 -11.69 22.58 3.65
N VAL A 9 -10.88 23.39 2.95
CA VAL A 9 -11.30 24.17 1.77
C VAL A 9 -10.76 23.59 0.47
N SER A 10 -9.63 22.89 0.53
CA SER A 10 -8.89 22.38 -0.64
C SER A 10 -9.51 21.15 -1.30
N HIS A 11 -10.62 20.63 -0.77
CA HIS A 11 -11.16 19.34 -1.20
C HIS A 11 -12.48 19.44 -1.98
N THR A 12 -13.02 20.61 -2.28
CA THR A 12 -14.25 20.66 -3.10
C THR A 12 -13.93 20.45 -4.59
N SER A 13 -14.88 19.87 -5.32
CA SER A 13 -14.77 19.67 -6.78
C SER A 13 -14.47 20.97 -7.52
N GLU A 14 -15.08 22.07 -7.10
CA GLU A 14 -14.94 23.39 -7.73
C GLU A 14 -13.53 23.95 -7.52
N HIS A 15 -12.94 23.73 -6.34
CA HIS A 15 -11.58 24.16 -6.06
C HIS A 15 -10.58 23.40 -6.93
N ILE A 16 -10.74 22.08 -7.03
CA ILE A 16 -9.89 21.22 -7.88
C ILE A 16 -10.04 21.63 -9.34
N CYS A 17 -11.27 21.83 -9.82
CA CYS A 17 -11.56 22.31 -11.17
C CYS A 17 -10.87 23.67 -11.44
N THR A 18 -10.97 24.63 -10.52
CA THR A 18 -10.33 25.94 -10.64
C THR A 18 -8.81 25.83 -10.76
N VAL A 19 -8.18 24.92 -10.00
CA VAL A 19 -6.73 24.69 -10.09
C VAL A 19 -6.36 24.07 -11.43
N LEU A 20 -7.11 23.07 -11.90
CA LEU A 20 -6.89 22.43 -13.20
C LEU A 20 -7.06 23.41 -14.35
N ASP A 21 -8.14 24.17 -14.37
CA ASP A 21 -8.46 25.15 -15.40
C ASP A 21 -7.38 26.24 -15.51
N LYS A 22 -6.85 26.72 -14.38
CA LYS A 22 -5.70 27.65 -14.38
C LYS A 22 -4.48 27.08 -15.09
N VAL A 23 -4.17 25.81 -14.85
CA VAL A 23 -3.04 25.14 -15.50
C VAL A 23 -3.31 24.93 -16.99
N LEU A 24 -4.53 24.51 -17.36
CA LEU A 24 -4.95 24.34 -18.75
C LEU A 24 -4.84 25.67 -19.52
N LYS A 25 -5.39 26.75 -18.98
CA LYS A 25 -5.34 28.09 -19.58
C LYS A 25 -3.92 28.65 -19.70
N ALA A 26 -3.04 28.37 -18.73
CA ALA A 26 -1.66 28.81 -18.78
C ALA A 26 -0.85 28.15 -19.91
N VAL A 27 -1.19 26.90 -20.28
CA VAL A 27 -0.49 26.14 -21.33
C VAL A 27 -1.20 26.24 -22.69
N GLY A 28 -2.53 26.32 -22.68
CA GLY A 28 -3.42 26.17 -23.85
C GLY A 28 -4.23 24.86 -23.74
N PRO A 29 -5.54 24.90 -23.43
CA PRO A 29 -6.37 23.70 -23.28
C PRO A 29 -6.39 22.80 -24.52
N GLU A 30 -6.19 23.37 -25.70
CA GLU A 30 -6.07 22.65 -26.98
C GLU A 30 -4.86 21.71 -27.07
N LYS A 31 -3.88 21.86 -26.18
CA LYS A 31 -2.67 21.02 -26.12
C LYS A 31 -2.82 19.78 -25.25
N PHE A 32 -3.99 19.61 -24.63
CA PHE A 32 -4.29 18.47 -23.77
C PHE A 32 -5.27 17.54 -24.46
N SER A 33 -5.01 16.23 -24.37
CA SER A 33 -5.91 15.19 -24.86
C SER A 33 -6.65 14.49 -23.74
N CYS A 34 -6.12 14.51 -22.50
CA CYS A 34 -6.75 13.86 -21.37
C CYS A 34 -6.30 14.42 -20.02
N ILE A 35 -7.12 14.15 -19.00
CA ILE A 35 -6.81 14.33 -17.58
C ILE A 35 -7.01 13.02 -16.85
N VAL A 36 -6.09 12.69 -15.94
CA VAL A 36 -6.10 11.43 -15.19
C VAL A 36 -6.06 11.73 -13.70
N SER A 37 -7.00 11.19 -12.93
CA SER A 37 -6.95 11.25 -11.47
C SER A 37 -7.54 9.97 -10.84
N ASP A 38 -7.36 9.82 -9.53
CA ASP A 38 -8.10 8.79 -8.78
C ASP A 38 -9.63 9.00 -8.89
N ASN A 39 -10.38 8.02 -8.38
CA ASN A 39 -11.83 8.02 -8.43
C ASN A 39 -12.47 8.56 -7.14
N ALA A 40 -11.75 9.39 -6.37
CA ALA A 40 -12.35 10.08 -5.25
C ALA A 40 -13.47 11.00 -5.75
N GLY A 41 -14.55 11.15 -4.97
CA GLY A 41 -15.77 11.85 -5.45
C GLY A 41 -15.49 13.25 -6.00
N ASN A 42 -14.63 14.00 -5.33
CA ASN A 42 -14.33 15.38 -5.70
C ASN A 42 -13.38 15.48 -6.90
N THR A 43 -12.43 14.55 -7.05
CA THR A 43 -11.51 14.52 -8.20
C THR A 43 -12.24 14.07 -9.45
N ARG A 44 -13.18 13.12 -9.34
CA ARG A 44 -14.08 12.73 -10.42
C ARG A 44 -14.95 13.90 -10.88
N ALA A 45 -15.68 14.54 -9.96
CA ALA A 45 -16.56 15.65 -10.30
C ALA A 45 -15.79 16.83 -10.92
N ALA A 46 -14.58 17.12 -10.44
CA ALA A 46 -13.73 18.14 -11.06
C ALA A 46 -13.31 17.79 -12.49
N ARG A 47 -13.01 16.51 -12.78
CA ARG A 47 -12.71 16.08 -14.15
C ARG A 47 -13.93 16.17 -15.06
N GLU A 48 -15.11 15.79 -14.57
CA GLU A 48 -16.37 15.93 -15.30
C GLU A 48 -16.64 17.41 -15.66
N MET A 49 -16.41 18.35 -14.74
CA MET A 49 -16.52 19.79 -15.02
C MET A 49 -15.54 20.27 -16.11
N ILE A 50 -14.30 19.75 -16.12
CA ILE A 50 -13.31 20.11 -17.14
C ILE A 50 -13.67 19.51 -18.50
N GLU A 51 -14.19 18.30 -18.54
CA GLU A 51 -14.68 17.65 -19.77
C GLU A 51 -15.89 18.40 -20.35
N ASP A 52 -16.78 18.92 -19.50
CA ASP A 52 -17.89 19.77 -19.91
C ASP A 52 -17.41 21.10 -20.54
N GLU A 53 -16.37 21.73 -19.98
CA GLU A 53 -15.80 22.99 -20.51
C GLU A 53 -14.92 22.77 -21.75
N TYR A 54 -14.21 21.65 -21.81
CA TYR A 54 -13.27 21.30 -22.88
C TYR A 54 -13.53 19.87 -23.41
N PRO A 55 -14.54 19.66 -24.28
CA PRO A 55 -15.00 18.32 -24.68
C PRO A 55 -13.98 17.43 -25.41
N TRP A 56 -12.84 17.99 -25.86
CA TRP A 56 -11.75 17.21 -26.45
C TRP A 56 -10.76 16.64 -25.41
N ILE A 57 -10.84 17.08 -24.16
CA ILE A 57 -10.01 16.61 -23.05
C ILE A 57 -10.74 15.46 -22.38
N ILE A 58 -10.29 14.24 -22.65
CA ILE A 58 -10.94 13.03 -22.15
C ILE A 58 -10.65 12.84 -20.65
N SER A 59 -11.71 12.60 -19.87
CA SER A 59 -11.61 12.25 -18.46
C SER A 59 -11.29 10.76 -18.28
N LEU A 60 -10.11 10.46 -17.71
CA LEU A 60 -9.67 9.09 -17.45
C LEU A 60 -9.46 8.84 -15.96
N GLN A 61 -9.70 7.60 -15.55
CA GLN A 61 -9.43 7.15 -14.19
C GLN A 61 -7.99 6.64 -14.09
N ASP A 62 -7.35 6.86 -12.94
CA ASP A 62 -5.99 6.40 -12.66
C ASP A 62 -5.93 4.87 -12.62
N SER A 63 -5.25 4.29 -13.63
CA SER A 63 -5.04 2.86 -13.76
C SER A 63 -4.21 2.28 -12.63
N CYS A 64 -3.25 3.04 -12.08
CA CYS A 64 -2.44 2.59 -10.95
C CYS A 64 -3.28 2.47 -9.69
N HIS A 65 -4.16 3.44 -9.43
CA HIS A 65 -5.10 3.39 -8.33
C HIS A 65 -6.08 2.22 -8.48
N HIS A 66 -6.62 2.00 -9.69
CA HIS A 66 -7.49 0.86 -9.99
C HIS A 66 -6.83 -0.48 -9.71
N GLN A 67 -5.62 -0.70 -10.22
CA GLN A 67 -4.88 -1.93 -9.97
C GLN A 67 -4.62 -2.14 -8.48
N SER A 68 -4.26 -1.07 -7.75
CA SER A 68 -4.06 -1.14 -6.30
C SER A 68 -5.34 -1.49 -5.54
N ASN A 69 -6.50 -0.98 -5.99
CA ASN A 69 -7.79 -1.30 -5.38
C ASN A 69 -8.24 -2.72 -5.69
N THR A 70 -8.20 -3.15 -6.96
CA THR A 70 -8.51 -4.54 -7.33
C THR A 70 -7.71 -5.52 -6.50
N ALA A 71 -6.42 -5.25 -6.34
CA ALA A 71 -5.56 -6.14 -5.62
C ALA A 71 -5.81 -6.09 -4.10
N LYS A 72 -6.16 -4.92 -3.54
CA LYS A 72 -6.68 -4.80 -2.17
C LYS A 72 -7.93 -5.67 -1.99
N ASP A 73 -8.88 -5.61 -2.91
CA ASP A 73 -10.14 -6.38 -2.84
C ASP A 73 -9.87 -7.89 -2.91
N ILE A 74 -8.96 -8.31 -3.80
CA ILE A 74 -8.47 -9.71 -3.84
C ILE A 74 -7.88 -10.10 -2.49
N GLY A 75 -7.04 -9.26 -1.88
CA GLY A 75 -6.45 -9.51 -0.57
C GLY A 75 -7.47 -9.57 0.59
N GLN A 76 -8.68 -9.03 0.41
CA GLN A 76 -9.76 -9.08 1.38
C GLN A 76 -10.65 -10.32 1.23
N LEU A 77 -10.45 -11.14 0.18
CA LEU A 77 -11.18 -12.39 0.02
C LEU A 77 -10.91 -13.32 1.21
N GLN A 78 -11.98 -13.92 1.74
CA GLN A 78 -11.92 -14.84 2.89
C GLN A 78 -10.91 -15.98 2.67
N TYR A 79 -10.74 -16.42 1.42
CA TYR A 79 -9.76 -17.42 1.02
C TYR A 79 -8.32 -17.10 1.49
N PHE A 80 -7.92 -15.82 1.45
CA PHE A 80 -6.56 -15.40 1.83
C PHE A 80 -6.44 -14.99 3.30
N GLN A 81 -7.55 -14.84 4.02
CA GLN A 81 -7.58 -14.31 5.38
C GLN A 81 -6.65 -15.08 6.32
N TRP A 82 -6.67 -16.41 6.27
CA TRP A 82 -5.83 -17.25 7.11
C TRP A 82 -4.33 -17.05 6.84
N CYS A 83 -3.93 -17.05 5.57
CA CYS A 83 -2.53 -16.81 5.18
C CYS A 83 -2.05 -15.41 5.62
N ILE A 84 -2.90 -14.40 5.42
CA ILE A 84 -2.61 -13.02 5.80
C ILE A 84 -2.46 -12.88 7.32
N LEU A 85 -3.33 -13.53 8.10
CA LEU A 85 -3.24 -13.53 9.57
C LEU A 85 -1.94 -14.18 10.07
N LYS A 86 -1.56 -15.33 9.50
CA LYS A 86 -0.28 -15.98 9.83
C LYS A 86 0.92 -15.10 9.51
N MET A 87 0.94 -14.55 8.29
CA MET A 87 1.98 -13.63 7.87
C MET A 87 2.07 -12.42 8.81
N ARG A 88 0.94 -11.80 9.16
CA ARG A 88 0.88 -10.71 10.14
C ARG A 88 1.46 -11.11 11.49
N SER A 89 1.13 -12.29 11.98
CA SER A 89 1.61 -12.76 13.28
C SER A 89 3.13 -12.92 13.30
N ILE A 90 3.71 -13.48 12.23
CA ILE A 90 5.17 -13.58 12.05
C ILE A 90 5.79 -12.17 12.04
N ILE A 91 5.26 -11.28 11.21
CA ILE A 91 5.76 -9.90 11.10
C ILE A 91 5.72 -9.20 12.46
N THR A 92 4.59 -9.27 13.17
CA THR A 92 4.42 -8.69 14.51
C THR A 92 5.44 -9.23 15.50
N HIS A 93 5.69 -10.55 15.51
CA HIS A 93 6.70 -11.14 16.39
C HIS A 93 8.09 -10.57 16.12
N PHE A 94 8.51 -10.51 14.86
CA PHE A 94 9.83 -9.95 14.52
C PHE A 94 9.89 -8.45 14.76
N HIS A 95 8.83 -7.68 14.55
CA HIS A 95 8.83 -6.26 14.89
C HIS A 95 8.83 -5.97 16.40
N SER A 96 8.30 -6.88 17.21
CA SER A 96 8.22 -6.71 18.68
C SER A 96 9.42 -7.29 19.44
N SER A 97 10.16 -8.24 18.86
CA SER A 97 11.26 -8.94 19.51
C SER A 97 12.61 -8.54 18.94
N THR A 98 13.33 -7.66 19.66
CA THR A 98 14.73 -7.33 19.32
C THR A 98 15.62 -8.57 19.28
N TYR A 99 15.34 -9.56 20.15
CA TYR A 99 16.03 -10.84 20.17
C TYR A 99 15.83 -11.61 18.85
N ALA A 100 14.57 -11.77 18.40
CA ALA A 100 14.28 -12.46 17.15
C ALA A 100 14.88 -11.76 15.93
N VAL A 101 14.82 -10.41 15.87
CA VAL A 101 15.44 -9.63 14.79
C VAL A 101 16.94 -9.87 14.72
N ARG A 102 17.63 -9.85 15.87
CA ARG A 102 19.09 -10.04 15.92
C ARG A 102 19.50 -11.42 15.41
N HIS A 103 18.84 -12.47 15.87
CA HIS A 103 19.14 -13.83 15.44
C HIS A 103 18.84 -14.05 13.96
N LEU A 104 17.73 -13.50 13.45
CA LEU A 104 17.42 -13.54 12.02
C LEU A 104 18.44 -12.75 11.19
N ALA A 105 18.85 -11.56 11.63
CA ALA A 105 19.86 -10.76 10.94
C ALA A 105 21.21 -11.49 10.85
N ALA A 106 21.62 -12.17 11.92
CA ALA A 106 22.85 -12.98 11.92
C ALA A 106 22.78 -14.13 10.89
N LEU A 107 21.68 -14.89 10.87
CA LEU A 107 21.50 -15.95 9.87
C LEU A 107 21.40 -15.40 8.44
N ARG A 108 20.76 -14.24 8.26
CA ARG A 108 20.67 -13.61 6.94
C ARG A 108 22.04 -13.28 6.36
N VAL A 109 22.97 -12.78 7.18
CA VAL A 109 24.35 -12.54 6.77
C VAL A 109 25.04 -13.85 6.41
N LEU A 110 24.87 -14.89 7.23
CA LEU A 110 25.49 -16.21 7.00
C LEU A 110 24.99 -16.86 5.69
N HIS A 111 23.70 -16.70 5.38
CA HIS A 111 23.03 -17.33 4.24
C HIS A 111 22.85 -16.39 3.03
N ASN A 112 23.46 -15.20 3.04
CA ASN A 112 23.35 -14.19 1.98
C ASN A 112 21.91 -13.83 1.60
N VAL A 113 21.02 -13.69 2.59
CA VAL A 113 19.63 -13.25 2.37
C VAL A 113 19.56 -11.72 2.55
N PRO A 114 19.43 -10.95 1.45
CA PRO A 114 19.68 -9.51 1.46
C PRO A 114 18.62 -8.72 2.22
N GLU A 115 17.37 -9.18 2.22
CA GLU A 115 16.23 -8.46 2.80
C GLU A 115 15.70 -9.15 4.06
N GLY A 116 15.26 -8.34 5.02
CA GLY A 116 14.64 -8.80 6.26
C GLY A 116 13.13 -8.79 6.15
N ILE A 117 12.46 -9.08 7.26
CA ILE A 117 11.00 -8.99 7.33
C ILE A 117 10.56 -7.54 7.09
N VAL A 118 9.64 -7.35 6.15
CA VAL A 118 9.07 -6.07 5.76
C VAL A 118 7.72 -5.88 6.45
N ALA A 119 7.52 -4.71 7.06
CA ALA A 119 6.25 -4.34 7.67
C ALA A 119 5.15 -4.13 6.62
N ILE A 120 3.91 -4.43 6.98
CA ILE A 120 2.75 -4.08 6.16
C ILE A 120 2.44 -2.59 6.37
N GLY A 121 2.75 -1.76 5.38
CA GLY A 121 2.33 -0.36 5.38
C GLY A 121 0.82 -0.20 5.21
N ASN A 122 0.22 0.77 5.90
CA ASN A 122 -1.16 1.19 5.63
C ASN A 122 -1.23 1.77 4.22
N THR A 123 -2.13 1.24 3.39
CA THR A 123 -2.45 1.68 2.02
C THR A 123 -1.44 1.32 0.93
N ARG A 124 -1.64 0.14 0.34
CA ARG A 124 -1.41 -0.29 -1.07
C ARG A 124 -1.25 -1.81 -1.07
N PHE A 125 -1.83 -2.51 -2.05
CA PHE A 125 -1.70 -3.96 -2.20
C PHE A 125 -0.25 -4.43 -2.26
N ALA A 126 0.63 -3.63 -2.86
CA ALA A 126 2.06 -3.88 -2.92
C ALA A 126 2.66 -4.18 -1.54
N SER A 127 2.16 -3.56 -0.47
CA SER A 127 2.62 -3.80 0.90
C SER A 127 2.40 -5.25 1.35
N TYR A 128 1.26 -5.87 1.01
CA TYR A 128 1.02 -7.28 1.33
C TYR A 128 1.93 -8.21 0.53
N TYR A 129 2.14 -7.90 -0.76
CA TYR A 129 3.04 -8.67 -1.61
C TYR A 129 4.48 -8.64 -1.07
N TYR A 130 5.04 -7.45 -0.81
CA TYR A 130 6.40 -7.33 -0.29
C TYR A 130 6.55 -7.94 1.11
N ALA A 131 5.54 -7.78 1.97
CA ALA A 131 5.52 -8.44 3.27
C ALA A 131 5.54 -9.97 3.13
N ALA A 132 4.68 -10.54 2.28
CA ALA A 132 4.63 -11.99 2.03
C ALA A 132 5.94 -12.50 1.45
N GLN A 133 6.50 -11.81 0.45
CA GLN A 133 7.77 -12.17 -0.16
C GLN A 133 8.91 -12.15 0.86
N SER A 134 8.96 -11.12 1.72
CA SER A 134 9.98 -11.02 2.77
C SER A 134 9.92 -12.17 3.78
N VAL A 135 8.70 -12.59 4.16
CA VAL A 135 8.48 -13.73 5.03
C VAL A 135 8.89 -15.02 4.34
N LEU A 136 8.54 -15.22 3.07
CA LEU A 136 8.91 -16.41 2.30
C LEU A 136 10.44 -16.52 2.14
N ASN A 137 11.13 -15.42 1.84
CA ASN A 137 12.58 -15.38 1.72
C ASN A 137 13.27 -15.72 3.06
N CYS A 138 12.71 -15.26 4.17
CA CYS A 138 13.23 -15.53 5.51
C CYS A 138 12.78 -16.87 6.10
N LEU A 139 11.78 -17.53 5.51
CA LEU A 139 11.13 -18.72 6.07
C LEU A 139 12.11 -19.86 6.38
N PRO A 140 13.08 -20.22 5.52
CA PRO A 140 14.05 -21.25 5.84
C PRO A 140 14.88 -20.93 7.09
N LEU A 141 15.25 -19.66 7.26
CA LEU A 141 16.03 -19.19 8.42
C LEU A 141 15.19 -19.16 9.69
N ILE A 142 13.92 -18.76 9.57
CA ILE A 142 12.96 -18.81 10.69
C ILE A 142 12.79 -20.25 11.16
N LEU A 143 12.60 -21.21 10.24
CA LEU A 143 12.48 -22.63 10.57
C LEU A 143 13.74 -23.18 11.24
N GLN A 144 14.93 -22.75 10.80
CA GLN A 144 16.19 -23.11 11.45
C GLN A 144 16.31 -22.58 12.88
N LEU A 145 15.84 -21.36 13.15
CA LEU A 145 15.83 -20.80 14.50
C LEU A 145 14.85 -21.54 15.42
N ILE A 146 13.73 -22.02 14.87
CA ILE A 146 12.78 -22.84 15.64
C ILE A 146 13.36 -24.23 15.91
N SER A 147 13.94 -24.89 14.90
CA SER A 147 14.48 -26.24 15.07
C SER A 147 15.69 -26.31 16.00
N SER A 148 16.44 -25.22 16.10
CA SER A 148 17.55 -25.06 17.05
C SER A 148 17.11 -24.62 18.45
N GLY A 149 15.81 -24.40 18.67
CA GLY A 149 15.26 -23.94 19.96
C GLY A 149 15.59 -22.48 20.30
N VAL A 150 16.11 -21.71 19.34
CA VAL A 150 16.43 -20.29 19.52
C VAL A 150 15.15 -19.45 19.53
N LEU A 151 14.14 -19.83 18.74
CA LEU A 151 12.83 -19.18 18.70
C LEU A 151 11.71 -20.18 19.04
N ASP A 152 10.67 -19.69 19.72
CA ASP A 152 9.40 -20.39 19.88
C ASP A 152 8.27 -19.52 19.30
N LEU A 153 7.61 -20.02 18.25
CA LEU A 153 6.48 -19.36 17.59
C LEU A 153 5.14 -20.06 17.85
N ASN A 154 5.08 -21.06 18.74
CA ASN A 154 3.85 -21.81 19.02
C ASN A 154 2.76 -20.93 19.67
N SER A 155 3.16 -19.93 20.47
CA SER A 155 2.25 -18.92 21.06
C SER A 155 1.76 -17.87 20.05
N VAL A 156 2.50 -17.68 18.95
CA VAL A 156 2.23 -16.66 17.92
C VAL A 156 1.20 -17.17 16.89
N CYS A 157 1.14 -18.48 16.65
CA CYS A 157 0.22 -19.09 15.68
C CYS A 157 -1.18 -19.43 16.24
N THR A 158 -1.38 -19.29 17.55
CA THR A 158 -2.62 -19.70 18.27
C THR A 158 -3.51 -18.51 18.66
N SER A 159 -3.03 -17.27 18.54
CA SER A 159 -3.83 -16.09 18.88
C SER A 159 -4.75 -15.69 17.73
N ASN A 160 -6.02 -16.09 17.83
CA ASN A 160 -7.12 -15.49 17.11
C ASN A 160 -7.34 -14.06 17.64
N TYR A 161 -6.60 -13.08 17.11
CA TYR A 161 -6.92 -11.68 17.36
C TYR A 161 -8.22 -11.29 16.62
N PRO A 162 -9.24 -10.74 17.31
CA PRO A 162 -10.41 -10.18 16.64
C PRO A 162 -9.99 -8.94 15.88
N ILE A 163 -10.51 -8.84 14.65
CA ILE A 163 -10.27 -7.73 13.73
C ILE A 163 -11.22 -6.60 14.16
N HIS A 164 -10.68 -5.46 14.60
CA HIS A 164 -11.41 -4.20 14.65
C HIS A 164 -11.22 -3.45 13.34
#